data_AF-A0A499VPZ0-F1
#
_entry.id   AF-A0A499VPZ0-F1
#
_cell.length_a   1.000
_cell.length_b   1.000
_cell.length_c   1.000
_cell.angle_alpha   90.00
_cell.angle_beta   90.00
_cell.angle_gamma   90.00
#
_symmetry.space_group_name_H-M   'P 1'
#
loop_
_entity.id
_entity.type
_entity.pdbx_description
1 polymer ?
#
loop_
_entity_poly.entity_id
_entity_poly.type
_entity_poly.pdbx_seq_one_letter_code
_entity_poly.pdbx_strand_id
1 'polypeptide(L)'
;MSAGAASAATLDHPLWESIDNSVDGAPAGRVRRQRVRVPMRLVSSPHYQDVALSVYVKVKALGLRPEGCQAKSTTIASYLGLSTASVERGMTQLRRPGPDGVVELFSDRRTLPGGTGTSAVRTVRAMTRTEAFVWLPVAAAEDLTPRELRAFALIAYAQARGITLTEAELAAGLRHHSGQKAGQPLSVTAASAVVDEVEAARWVTVQRRAGAQGRHRYIAHDIAPEARPEGGCAAVAGLLRLV
;
A
#
# COMPACT_ATOMS: atom_id res chain seq x y z
N MET A 1 28.61 -34.98 33.27
CA MET A 1 27.53 -35.12 32.27
C MET A 1 26.99 -33.73 32.02
N SER A 2 27.47 -33.08 30.96
CA SER A 2 27.15 -31.69 30.64
C SER A 2 26.67 -31.61 29.19
N ALA A 3 25.46 -31.09 29.01
CA ALA A 3 24.94 -30.47 27.80
C ALA A 3 23.72 -29.65 28.27
N GLY A 4 23.62 -28.35 28.08
CA GLY A 4 24.13 -27.51 27.01
C GLY A 4 22.93 -26.71 26.51
N ALA A 5 22.77 -25.49 27.01
CA ALA A 5 21.64 -24.62 26.72
C ALA A 5 21.58 -24.28 25.23
N ALA A 6 20.45 -24.56 24.58
CA ALA A 6 20.17 -24.13 23.21
C ALA A 6 19.69 -22.67 23.23
N SER A 7 20.62 -21.76 22.90
CA SER A 7 20.37 -20.34 22.67
C SER A 7 19.39 -20.14 21.50
N ALA A 8 18.48 -19.19 21.71
CA ALA A 8 17.51 -18.72 20.73
C ALA A 8 18.19 -18.30 19.42
N ALA A 9 17.66 -18.79 18.30
CA ALA A 9 18.03 -18.35 16.97
C ALA A 9 17.55 -16.91 16.77
N THR A 10 18.51 -15.99 16.77
CA THR A 10 18.39 -14.66 16.19
C THR A 10 17.87 -14.81 14.76
N LEU A 11 16.69 -14.28 14.47
CA LEU A 11 16.22 -14.11 13.10
C LEU A 11 17.17 -13.13 12.42
N ASP A 12 18.07 -13.64 11.60
CA ASP A 12 18.89 -12.86 10.67
C ASP A 12 17.94 -12.07 9.75
N HIS A 13 17.74 -10.80 10.08
CA HIS A 13 17.16 -9.85 9.14
C HIS A 13 18.16 -9.70 7.99
N PRO A 14 17.80 -10.06 6.74
CA PRO A 14 18.75 -9.97 5.65
C PRO A 14 19.12 -8.49 5.41
N LEU A 15 20.42 -8.19 5.54
CA LEU A 15 21.11 -6.88 5.44
C LEU A 15 20.65 -5.93 4.31
N TRP A 16 19.95 -6.43 3.29
CA TRP A 16 19.44 -5.59 2.20
C TRP A 16 18.10 -4.88 2.52
N GLU A 17 17.35 -5.31 3.54
CA GLU A 17 16.20 -4.54 4.06
C GLU A 17 16.63 -3.26 4.78
N SER A 18 17.91 -3.19 5.21
CA SER A 18 18.47 -2.07 5.95
C SER A 18 19.02 -0.94 5.08
N ILE A 19 19.15 -1.14 3.76
CA ILE A 19 19.80 -0.15 2.87
C ILE A 19 18.92 1.08 2.61
N ASP A 20 17.62 1.03 2.87
CA ASP A 20 16.69 2.08 2.44
C ASP A 20 16.22 3.05 3.54
N ASN A 21 16.69 2.96 4.79
CA ASN A 21 16.20 3.83 5.87
C ASN A 21 17.30 4.29 6.85
N SER A 22 18.09 5.29 6.46
CA SER A 22 18.89 6.08 7.41
C SER A 22 17.96 7.02 8.20
N VAL A 23 17.68 6.67 9.46
CA VAL A 23 16.86 7.44 10.39
C VAL A 23 17.74 8.01 11.49
N ASP A 24 18.24 9.24 11.30
CA ASP A 24 18.61 10.14 12.38
C ASP A 24 17.56 11.24 12.49
N GLY A 25 17.20 11.58 13.73
CA GLY A 25 15.94 12.25 14.11
C GLY A 25 15.59 13.53 13.35
N ALA A 26 14.34 13.61 12.85
CA ALA A 26 13.75 14.80 12.25
C ALA A 26 12.21 14.70 12.17
N PRO A 27 11.46 15.84 12.07
CA PRO A 27 10.09 15.98 12.55
C PRO A 27 9.00 15.46 11.58
N ALA A 28 7.73 15.60 12.01
CA ALA A 28 6.48 15.01 11.48
C ALA A 28 6.26 14.99 9.94
N GLY A 29 7.00 15.78 9.14
CA GLY A 29 6.93 15.78 7.67
C GLY A 29 7.53 14.54 6.99
N ARG A 30 8.34 13.71 7.68
CA ARG A 30 8.99 12.52 7.06
C ARG A 30 8.10 11.27 6.98
N VAL A 31 7.00 11.19 7.74
CA VAL A 31 6.11 10.00 7.78
C VAL A 31 5.48 9.74 6.41
N ARG A 32 5.18 10.79 5.63
CA ARG A 32 4.61 10.66 4.28
C ARG A 32 5.54 10.03 3.25
N ARG A 33 6.84 9.91 3.54
CA ARG A 33 7.84 9.34 2.61
C ARG A 33 8.12 7.86 2.83
N GLN A 34 7.57 7.24 3.88
CA GLN A 34 7.79 5.82 4.13
C GLN A 34 7.20 4.99 3.00
N ARG A 35 7.96 4.03 2.50
CA ARG A 35 7.52 3.05 1.49
C ARG A 35 7.69 1.63 2.00
N VAL A 36 6.87 0.74 1.46
CA VAL A 36 6.97 -0.70 1.74
C VAL A 36 6.89 -1.51 0.45
N ARG A 37 7.65 -2.61 0.38
CA ARG A 37 7.52 -3.60 -0.69
C ARG A 37 6.24 -4.39 -0.48
N VAL A 38 5.40 -4.48 -1.50
CA VAL A 38 4.19 -5.29 -1.49
C VAL A 38 4.30 -6.39 -2.55
N PRO A 39 4.10 -7.67 -2.17
CA PRO A 39 4.01 -8.77 -3.11
C PRO A 39 2.92 -8.55 -4.18
N MET A 40 3.25 -8.75 -5.45
CA MET A 40 2.26 -8.58 -6.53
C MET A 40 1.08 -9.55 -6.39
N ARG A 41 1.26 -10.71 -5.76
CA ARG A 41 0.15 -11.62 -5.39
C ARG A 41 -0.96 -10.93 -4.59
N LEU A 42 -0.64 -9.97 -3.71
CA LEU A 42 -1.66 -9.26 -2.95
C LEU A 42 -2.44 -8.27 -3.82
N VAL A 43 -1.82 -7.79 -4.90
CA VAL A 43 -2.36 -6.77 -5.80
C VAL A 43 -3.12 -7.38 -6.98
N SER A 44 -2.59 -8.44 -7.60
CA SER A 44 -3.16 -9.04 -8.82
C SER A 44 -4.04 -10.26 -8.58
N SER A 45 -3.88 -10.96 -7.44
CA SER A 45 -4.66 -12.17 -7.18
C SER A 45 -6.10 -11.82 -6.80
N PRO A 46 -7.10 -12.52 -7.36
CA PRO A 46 -8.50 -12.38 -6.92
C PRO A 46 -8.73 -12.90 -5.49
N HIS A 47 -7.79 -13.68 -4.94
CA HIS A 47 -7.93 -14.25 -3.60
C HIS A 47 -7.99 -13.16 -2.53
N TYR A 48 -7.13 -12.15 -2.61
CA TYR A 48 -7.01 -11.12 -1.58
C TYR A 48 -7.99 -9.98 -1.82
N GLN A 49 -8.75 -9.65 -0.78
CA GLN A 49 -9.68 -8.54 -0.77
C GLN A 49 -8.93 -7.22 -0.79
N ASP A 50 -9.55 -6.15 -1.29
CA ASP A 50 -8.96 -4.80 -1.32
C ASP A 50 -8.47 -4.37 0.07
N VAL A 51 -9.27 -4.61 1.12
CA VAL A 51 -8.89 -4.27 2.51
C VAL A 51 -7.62 -4.99 3.00
N ALA A 52 -7.35 -6.20 2.51
CA ALA A 52 -6.16 -6.94 2.91
C ALA A 52 -4.88 -6.23 2.44
N LEU A 53 -4.92 -5.56 1.28
CA LEU A 53 -3.81 -4.77 0.76
C LEU A 53 -3.50 -3.57 1.68
N SER A 54 -4.51 -2.76 2.04
CA SER A 54 -4.33 -1.61 2.94
C SER A 54 -3.80 -2.05 4.32
N VAL A 55 -4.37 -3.12 4.86
CA VAL A 55 -3.92 -3.69 6.15
C VAL A 55 -2.47 -4.19 6.04
N TYR A 56 -2.12 -4.90 4.96
CA TYR A 56 -0.75 -5.39 4.76
C TYR A 56 0.24 -4.23 4.73
N VAL A 57 -0.04 -3.17 3.95
CA VAL A 57 0.83 -1.99 3.84
C VAL A 57 1.09 -1.39 5.21
N LYS A 58 0.02 -1.14 5.99
CA LYS A 58 0.16 -0.49 7.29
C LYS A 58 0.84 -1.38 8.33
N VAL A 59 0.51 -2.66 8.38
CA VAL A 59 1.16 -3.61 9.30
C VAL A 59 2.65 -3.76 8.97
N LYS A 60 3.00 -3.85 7.69
CA LYS A 60 4.40 -3.91 7.24
C LYS A 60 5.17 -2.66 7.64
N ALA A 61 4.57 -1.48 7.44
CA ALA A 61 5.17 -0.20 7.80
C ALA A 61 5.43 -0.07 9.31
N LEU A 62 4.47 -0.49 10.14
CA LEU A 62 4.62 -0.51 11.60
C LEU A 62 5.60 -1.60 12.06
N GLY A 63 5.72 -2.69 11.30
CA GLY A 63 6.65 -3.79 11.56
C GLY A 63 8.12 -3.41 11.37
N LEU A 64 8.44 -2.33 10.65
CA LEU A 64 9.81 -1.83 10.51
C LEU A 64 10.36 -1.18 11.79
N ARG A 65 9.52 -0.98 12.81
CA ARG A 65 9.96 -0.44 14.11
C ARG A 65 10.69 -1.52 14.91
N PRO A 66 11.64 -1.17 15.81
CA PRO A 66 12.38 -2.14 16.61
C PRO A 66 11.49 -3.09 17.42
N GLU A 67 10.35 -2.59 17.88
CA GLU A 67 9.37 -3.36 18.66
C GLU A 67 8.42 -4.23 17.81
N GLY A 68 8.50 -4.12 16.48
CA GLY A 68 7.58 -4.75 15.53
C GLY A 68 6.17 -4.14 15.56
N CYS A 69 5.22 -4.73 14.81
CA CYS A 69 3.86 -4.23 14.77
C CYS A 69 3.03 -4.74 15.97
N GLN A 70 3.04 -3.99 17.07
CA GLN A 70 2.22 -4.27 18.27
C GLN A 70 0.85 -3.55 18.28
N ALA A 71 0.57 -2.73 17.26
CA ALA A 71 -0.64 -1.92 17.19
C ALA A 71 -1.92 -2.79 17.23
N LYS A 72 -2.92 -2.37 18.01
CA LYS A 72 -4.23 -3.04 18.07
C LYS A 72 -4.99 -2.85 16.75
N SER A 73 -5.97 -3.72 16.49
CA SER A 73 -6.84 -3.61 15.31
C SER A 73 -7.51 -2.23 15.23
N THR A 74 -7.93 -1.67 16.37
CA THR A 74 -8.51 -0.34 16.50
C THR A 74 -7.55 0.78 16.11
N THR A 75 -6.28 0.67 16.49
CA THR A 75 -5.23 1.63 16.11
C THR A 75 -4.97 1.60 14.60
N ILE A 76 -4.90 0.41 14.02
CA ILE A 76 -4.71 0.26 12.57
C ILE A 76 -5.94 0.77 11.80
N ALA A 77 -7.13 0.50 12.30
CA ALA A 77 -8.39 1.02 11.76
C ALA A 77 -8.41 2.55 11.74
N SER A 78 -7.97 3.19 12.82
CA SER A 78 -7.84 4.65 12.90
C SER A 78 -6.89 5.22 11.84
N TYR A 79 -5.70 4.62 11.65
CA TYR A 79 -4.78 5.07 10.62
C TYR A 79 -5.33 4.95 9.19
N LEU A 80 -6.13 3.92 8.93
CA LEU A 80 -6.65 3.63 7.59
C LEU A 80 -8.02 4.27 7.32
N GLY A 81 -8.62 4.95 8.30
CA GLY A 81 -10.00 5.43 8.18
C GLY A 81 -11.03 4.32 7.99
N LEU A 82 -10.74 3.09 8.45
CA LEU A 82 -11.60 1.91 8.27
C LEU A 82 -12.29 1.51 9.58
N SER A 83 -13.33 0.69 9.48
CA SER A 83 -13.89 0.05 10.67
C SER A 83 -12.96 -1.05 11.20
N THR A 84 -12.94 -1.23 12.53
CA THR A 84 -12.18 -2.31 13.18
C THR A 84 -12.53 -3.68 12.60
N ALA A 85 -13.81 -3.96 12.35
CA ALA A 85 -14.25 -5.21 11.75
C ALA A 85 -13.67 -5.44 10.34
N SER A 86 -13.56 -4.40 9.52
CA SER A 86 -12.92 -4.51 8.19
C SER A 86 -11.42 -4.79 8.30
N VAL A 87 -10.73 -4.15 9.24
CA VAL A 87 -9.31 -4.43 9.51
C VAL A 87 -9.11 -5.87 10.00
N GLU A 88 -9.95 -6.35 10.91
CA GLU A 88 -9.87 -7.72 11.41
C GLU A 88 -10.16 -8.77 10.34
N ARG A 89 -11.09 -8.49 9.42
CA ARG A 89 -11.31 -9.31 8.24
C ARG A 89 -10.07 -9.36 7.35
N GLY A 90 -9.47 -8.20 7.05
CA GLY A 90 -8.22 -8.12 6.29
C GLY A 90 -7.08 -8.89 6.94
N MET A 91 -6.85 -8.71 8.24
CA MET A 91 -5.84 -9.47 8.99
C MET A 91 -6.13 -10.97 9.00
N THR A 92 -7.39 -11.37 9.16
CA THR A 92 -7.78 -12.79 9.16
C THR A 92 -7.50 -13.43 7.82
N GLN A 93 -7.75 -12.71 6.72
CA GLN A 93 -7.41 -13.20 5.39
C GLN A 93 -5.89 -13.35 5.22
N LEU A 94 -5.09 -12.37 5.63
CA LEU A 94 -3.63 -12.43 5.50
C LEU A 94 -2.98 -13.54 6.35
N ARG A 95 -3.63 -13.92 7.47
CA ARG A 95 -3.21 -15.04 8.33
C ARG A 95 -3.59 -16.42 7.78
N ARG A 96 -4.48 -16.49 6.81
CA ARG A 96 -4.87 -17.76 6.18
C ARG A 96 -3.94 -18.04 5.00
N PRO A 97 -3.59 -19.31 4.77
CA PRO A 97 -2.83 -19.67 3.59
C PRO A 97 -3.62 -19.28 2.33
N GLY A 98 -2.94 -18.63 1.40
CA GLY A 98 -3.44 -18.40 0.06
C GLY A 98 -3.62 -19.70 -0.73
N PRO A 99 -4.11 -19.62 -1.98
CA PRO A 99 -4.30 -20.80 -2.84
C PRO A 99 -2.99 -21.56 -3.13
N ASP A 100 -1.84 -20.92 -2.97
CA ASP A 100 -0.51 -21.49 -3.11
C ASP A 100 0.15 -21.85 -1.76
N GLY A 101 -0.64 -21.87 -0.68
CA GLY A 101 -0.19 -22.22 0.67
C GLY A 101 0.54 -21.10 1.43
N VAL A 102 0.75 -19.94 0.81
CA VAL A 102 1.52 -18.85 1.41
C VAL A 102 0.68 -18.07 2.43
N VAL A 103 1.21 -17.92 3.64
CA VAL A 103 0.67 -17.05 4.69
C VAL A 103 1.43 -15.73 4.69
N GLU A 104 0.72 -14.61 4.61
CA GLU A 104 1.33 -13.28 4.47
C GLU A 104 1.54 -12.58 5.80
N LEU A 105 0.75 -12.92 6.82
CA LEU A 105 0.81 -12.30 8.14
C LEU A 105 0.87 -13.37 9.24
N PHE A 106 1.86 -13.24 10.11
CA PHE A 106 2.01 -14.01 11.33
C PHE A 106 1.67 -13.14 12.53
N SER A 107 1.18 -13.77 13.61
CA SER A 107 0.76 -13.08 14.82
C SER A 107 1.15 -13.89 16.03
N ASP A 108 2.19 -13.44 16.72
CA ASP A 108 2.70 -14.10 17.92
C ASP A 108 2.13 -13.41 19.17
N ARG A 109 1.33 -14.14 19.92
CA ARG A 109 0.79 -13.64 21.18
C ARG A 109 1.81 -13.89 22.29
N ARG A 110 2.39 -12.82 22.83
CA ARG A 110 3.21 -12.89 24.04
C ARG A 110 2.30 -12.82 25.26
N THR A 111 2.09 -13.94 25.93
CA THR A 111 1.47 -13.99 27.26
C THR A 111 2.56 -13.98 28.32
N LEU A 112 2.50 -13.01 29.24
CA LEU A 112 3.36 -13.03 30.42
C LEU A 112 2.87 -14.09 31.42
N PRO A 113 3.78 -14.70 32.20
CA PRO A 113 3.39 -15.46 33.40
C PRO A 113 2.60 -14.52 34.33
N GLY A 114 1.30 -14.75 34.49
CA GLY A 114 0.41 -13.87 35.27
C GLY A 114 -0.86 -13.39 34.53
N GLY A 115 -1.04 -13.71 33.25
CA GLY A 115 -2.33 -13.53 32.55
C GLY A 115 -2.62 -12.13 32.01
N THR A 116 -1.79 -11.13 32.30
CA THR A 116 -1.82 -9.82 31.61
C THR A 116 -1.08 -9.91 30.27
N GLY A 117 -1.77 -10.43 29.26
CA GLY A 117 -1.22 -10.57 27.91
C GLY A 117 -0.82 -9.23 27.28
N THR A 118 0.40 -9.15 26.76
CA THR A 118 0.80 -8.04 25.87
C THR A 118 0.09 -8.15 24.50
N SER A 119 -0.04 -7.01 23.80
CA SER A 119 -0.59 -7.00 22.44
C SER A 119 0.23 -7.92 21.53
N ALA A 120 -0.44 -8.70 20.68
CA ALA A 120 0.24 -9.63 19.78
C ALA A 120 1.19 -8.87 18.83
N VAL A 121 2.41 -9.41 18.66
CA VAL A 121 3.37 -8.90 17.68
C VAL A 121 3.01 -9.48 16.33
N ARG A 122 2.81 -8.61 15.35
CA ARG A 122 2.45 -8.99 13.99
C ARG A 122 3.64 -8.82 13.07
N THR A 123 3.94 -9.85 12.28
CA THR A 123 5.08 -9.88 11.37
C THR A 123 4.59 -10.31 10.00
N VAL A 124 4.91 -9.53 8.96
CA VAL A 124 4.63 -9.93 7.59
C VAL A 124 5.70 -10.92 7.13
N ARG A 125 5.32 -11.84 6.24
CA ARG A 125 6.27 -12.77 5.63
C ARG A 125 7.41 -12.01 4.92
N ALA A 126 8.63 -12.49 5.12
CA ALA A 126 9.78 -12.04 4.32
C ALA A 126 9.61 -12.46 2.85
N MET A 127 9.81 -11.51 1.94
CA MET A 127 9.71 -11.77 0.51
C MET A 127 10.95 -12.49 0.01
N THR A 128 10.78 -13.42 -0.94
CA THR A 128 11.95 -14.02 -1.60
C THR A 128 12.56 -13.02 -2.60
N ARG A 129 13.83 -13.22 -2.97
CA ARG A 129 14.53 -12.31 -3.90
C ARG A 129 13.90 -12.27 -5.30
N THR A 130 13.31 -13.38 -5.74
CA THR A 130 12.69 -13.53 -7.07
C THR A 130 11.22 -13.16 -7.10
N GLU A 131 10.62 -12.87 -5.94
CA GLU A 131 9.20 -12.56 -5.85
C GLU A 131 8.88 -11.18 -6.46
N ALA A 132 7.91 -11.14 -7.37
CA ALA A 132 7.43 -9.89 -7.96
C ALA A 132 6.79 -8.98 -6.92
N PHE A 133 7.11 -7.69 -6.97
CA PHE A 133 6.68 -6.71 -5.98
C PHE A 133 6.47 -5.32 -6.58
N VAL A 134 5.76 -4.48 -5.82
CA VAL A 134 5.60 -3.04 -6.07
C VAL A 134 5.94 -2.27 -4.80
N TRP A 135 6.57 -1.09 -4.95
CA TRP A 135 6.83 -0.18 -3.84
C TRP A 135 5.64 0.76 -3.64
N LEU A 136 4.96 0.66 -2.50
CA LEU A 136 3.83 1.54 -2.18
C LEU A 136 4.21 2.53 -1.08
N PRO A 137 3.92 3.84 -1.25
CA PRO A 137 3.95 4.80 -0.16
C PRO A 137 2.92 4.41 0.90
N VAL A 138 3.30 4.50 2.18
CA VAL A 138 2.39 4.19 3.30
C VAL A 138 1.25 5.20 3.35
N ALA A 139 1.53 6.47 3.06
CA ALA A 139 0.52 7.53 3.00
C ALA A 139 -0.56 7.26 1.95
N ALA A 140 -0.24 6.60 0.83
CA ALA A 140 -1.24 6.24 -0.17
C ALA A 140 -2.29 5.27 0.42
N ALA A 141 -1.90 4.38 1.34
CA ALA A 141 -2.84 3.48 2.01
C ALA A 141 -3.68 4.16 3.09
N GLU A 142 -3.27 5.35 3.55
CA GLU A 142 -4.00 6.15 4.54
C GLU A 142 -4.97 7.14 3.86
N ASP A 143 -4.58 7.64 2.68
CA ASP A 143 -5.35 8.64 1.92
C ASP A 143 -6.38 8.00 0.97
N LEU A 144 -6.11 6.80 0.43
CA LEU A 144 -6.95 6.14 -0.57
C LEU A 144 -7.87 5.08 0.04
N THR A 145 -9.05 4.91 -0.55
CA THR A 145 -9.88 3.74 -0.23
C THR A 145 -9.15 2.45 -0.63
N PRO A 146 -9.49 1.29 -0.04
CA PRO A 146 -8.81 0.04 -0.38
C PRO A 146 -8.83 -0.31 -1.88
N ARG A 147 -9.90 0.09 -2.59
CA ARG A 147 -10.06 -0.14 -4.03
C ARG A 147 -9.17 0.79 -4.86
N GLU A 148 -9.16 2.07 -4.50
CA GLU A 148 -8.25 3.07 -5.09
C GLU A 148 -6.78 2.69 -4.87
N LEU A 149 -6.41 2.22 -3.67
CA LEU A 149 -5.05 1.76 -3.39
C LEU A 149 -4.64 0.58 -4.30
N ARG A 150 -5.56 -0.34 -4.59
CA ARG A 150 -5.28 -1.44 -5.54
C ARG A 150 -5.08 -0.91 -6.96
N ALA A 151 -5.92 0.02 -7.41
CA ALA A 151 -5.76 0.66 -8.72
C ALA A 151 -4.42 1.40 -8.81
N PHE A 152 -4.07 2.19 -7.79
CA PHE A 152 -2.79 2.85 -7.66
C PHE A 152 -1.62 1.84 -7.71
N ALA A 153 -1.72 0.72 -6.99
CA ALA A 153 -0.67 -0.31 -6.99
C ALA A 153 -0.46 -0.96 -8.37
N LEU A 154 -1.54 -1.21 -9.12
CA LEU A 154 -1.45 -1.72 -10.50
C LEU A 154 -0.76 -0.72 -11.43
N ILE A 155 -1.14 0.56 -11.32
CA ILE A 155 -0.55 1.66 -12.12
C ILE A 155 0.93 1.84 -11.76
N ALA A 156 1.26 1.91 -10.47
CA ALA A 156 2.63 2.06 -9.99
C ALA A 156 3.51 0.90 -10.43
N TYR A 157 3.00 -0.34 -10.39
CA TYR A 157 3.70 -1.50 -10.90
C TYR A 157 3.94 -1.42 -12.41
N ALA A 158 2.90 -1.09 -13.19
CA ALA A 158 3.02 -0.95 -14.64
C ALA A 158 4.05 0.14 -15.02
N GLN A 159 4.00 1.29 -14.35
CA GLN A 159 4.96 2.39 -14.53
C GLN A 159 6.39 1.93 -14.24
N ALA A 160 6.62 1.29 -13.09
CA ALA A 160 7.96 0.81 -12.70
C ALA A 160 8.52 -0.25 -13.66
N ARG A 161 7.65 -0.97 -14.37
CA ARG A 161 8.01 -1.99 -15.37
C ARG A 161 8.02 -1.48 -16.81
N GLY A 162 7.65 -0.23 -17.06
CA GLY A 162 7.51 0.31 -18.42
C GLY A 162 6.37 -0.31 -19.23
N ILE A 163 5.37 -0.89 -18.56
CA ILE A 163 4.22 -1.52 -19.21
C ILE A 163 3.22 -0.43 -19.61
N THR A 164 2.80 -0.41 -20.88
CA THR A 164 1.76 0.50 -21.36
C THR A 164 0.38 -0.06 -21.03
N LEU A 165 -0.14 0.33 -19.87
CA LEU A 165 -1.42 -0.18 -19.34
C LEU A 165 -2.63 0.36 -20.12
N THR A 166 -3.50 -0.54 -20.56
CA THR A 166 -4.81 -0.21 -21.13
C THR A 166 -5.90 -0.13 -20.06
N GLU A 167 -7.01 0.56 -20.35
CA GLU A 167 -8.16 0.61 -19.43
C GLU A 167 -8.77 -0.78 -19.19
N ALA A 168 -8.76 -1.64 -20.21
CA ALA A 168 -9.25 -3.02 -20.11
C ALA A 168 -8.36 -3.88 -19.19
N GLU A 169 -7.04 -3.74 -19.26
CA GLU A 169 -6.11 -4.44 -18.36
C GLU A 169 -6.26 -3.94 -16.91
N LEU A 170 -6.46 -2.63 -16.74
CA LEU A 170 -6.72 -2.07 -15.41
C LEU A 170 -8.04 -2.60 -14.83
N ALA A 171 -9.10 -2.62 -15.65
CA ALA A 171 -10.39 -3.18 -15.28
C ALA A 171 -10.30 -4.68 -14.95
N ALA A 172 -9.46 -5.44 -15.67
CA ALA A 172 -9.19 -6.86 -15.39
C ALA A 172 -8.49 -7.09 -14.04
N GLY A 173 -7.66 -6.13 -13.61
CA GLY A 173 -6.96 -6.14 -12.33
C GLY A 173 -7.84 -5.74 -11.13
N LEU A 174 -8.96 -5.04 -11.37
CA LEU A 174 -9.90 -4.64 -10.34
C LEU A 174 -11.12 -5.57 -10.35
N ARG A 175 -11.48 -6.15 -9.20
CA ARG A 175 -12.56 -7.15 -9.14
C ARG A 175 -13.64 -6.79 -8.16
N HIS A 176 -14.85 -7.28 -8.42
CA HIS A 176 -15.89 -7.31 -7.42
C HIS A 176 -15.52 -8.33 -6.35
N HIS A 177 -15.70 -7.96 -5.09
CA HIS A 177 -15.33 -8.83 -3.96
C HIS A 177 -16.53 -9.35 -3.17
N SER A 178 -17.72 -8.88 -3.51
CA SER A 178 -18.98 -9.23 -2.85
C SER A 178 -20.14 -9.29 -3.85
N GLY A 179 -21.26 -9.86 -3.42
CA GLY A 179 -22.47 -10.00 -4.22
C GLY A 179 -22.37 -11.02 -5.35
N GLN A 180 -23.36 -11.00 -6.25
CA GLN A 180 -23.47 -11.97 -7.35
C GLN A 180 -22.32 -11.91 -8.36
N LYS A 181 -21.60 -10.78 -8.42
CA LYS A 181 -20.47 -10.56 -9.33
C LYS A 181 -19.11 -10.85 -8.68
N ALA A 182 -19.07 -11.34 -7.43
CA ALA A 182 -17.81 -11.58 -6.72
C ALA A 182 -16.82 -12.41 -7.58
N GLY A 183 -15.57 -11.98 -7.61
CA GLY A 183 -14.50 -12.54 -8.43
C GLY A 183 -14.44 -12.03 -9.87
N GLN A 184 -15.51 -11.42 -10.40
CA GLN A 184 -15.53 -10.89 -11.76
C GLN A 184 -14.75 -9.56 -11.86
N PRO A 185 -14.06 -9.31 -12.99
CA PRO A 185 -13.51 -7.99 -13.31
C PRO A 185 -14.55 -6.88 -13.25
N LEU A 186 -14.09 -5.66 -12.98
CA LEU A 186 -14.90 -4.47 -13.19
C LEU A 186 -15.14 -4.24 -14.69
N SER A 187 -16.19 -3.48 -15.00
CA SER A 187 -16.30 -2.87 -16.33
C SER A 187 -15.23 -1.79 -16.50
N VAL A 188 -14.86 -1.49 -17.75
CA VAL A 188 -13.95 -0.39 -18.07
C VAL A 188 -14.43 0.92 -17.45
N THR A 189 -15.71 1.26 -17.60
CA THR A 189 -16.31 2.47 -17.02
C THR A 189 -16.15 2.54 -15.50
N ALA A 190 -16.38 1.44 -14.80
CA ALA A 190 -16.24 1.40 -13.34
C ALA A 190 -14.77 1.50 -12.91
N ALA A 191 -13.86 0.91 -13.67
CA ALA A 191 -12.42 1.04 -13.42
C ALA A 191 -11.94 2.48 -13.67
N SER A 192 -12.39 3.13 -14.75
CA SER A 192 -12.06 4.53 -15.04
C SER A 192 -12.55 5.45 -13.94
N ALA A 193 -13.78 5.26 -13.42
CA ALA A 193 -14.28 6.04 -12.28
C ALA A 193 -13.40 5.88 -11.03
N VAL A 194 -12.92 4.67 -10.73
CA VAL A 194 -11.96 4.46 -9.63
C VAL A 194 -10.67 5.24 -9.88
N VAL A 195 -10.16 5.26 -11.11
CA VAL A 195 -8.94 6.02 -11.44
C VAL A 195 -9.16 7.53 -11.32
N ASP A 196 -10.32 8.03 -11.74
CA ASP A 196 -10.65 9.45 -11.61
C ASP A 196 -10.63 9.87 -10.13
N GLU A 197 -11.08 9.01 -9.21
CA GLU A 197 -10.95 9.24 -7.75
C GLU A 197 -9.48 9.21 -7.28
N VAL A 198 -8.65 8.28 -7.79
CA VAL A 198 -7.20 8.29 -7.48
C VAL A 198 -6.51 9.56 -8.01
N GLU A 199 -6.94 10.05 -9.17
CA GLU A 199 -6.47 11.31 -9.76
C GLU A 199 -6.94 12.51 -8.94
N ALA A 200 -8.19 12.53 -8.49
CA ALA A 200 -8.74 13.56 -7.61
C ALA A 200 -7.99 13.62 -6.26
N ALA A 201 -7.62 12.46 -5.72
CA ALA A 201 -6.75 12.32 -4.56
C ALA A 201 -5.28 12.67 -4.84
N ARG A 202 -4.93 12.99 -6.10
CA ARG A 202 -3.61 13.39 -6.61
C ARG A 202 -2.52 12.35 -6.45
N TRP A 203 -2.87 11.08 -6.29
CA TRP A 203 -1.90 9.99 -6.27
C TRP A 203 -1.52 9.54 -7.69
N VAL A 204 -2.35 9.86 -8.68
CA VAL A 204 -2.09 9.61 -10.11
C VAL A 204 -2.36 10.87 -10.91
N THR A 205 -1.63 11.07 -12.00
CA THR A 205 -2.01 11.98 -13.09
C THR A 205 -2.33 11.15 -14.34
N VAL A 206 -3.50 11.40 -14.93
CA VAL A 206 -3.97 10.73 -16.14
C VAL A 206 -3.83 11.68 -17.33
N GLN A 207 -2.81 11.46 -18.15
CA GLN A 207 -2.69 12.15 -19.43
C GLN A 207 -3.59 11.42 -20.46
N ARG A 208 -4.83 11.88 -20.55
CA ARG A 208 -5.85 11.31 -21.45
C ARG A 208 -5.36 11.43 -22.91
N ARG A 209 -5.37 10.30 -23.60
CA ARG A 209 -4.93 10.09 -25.01
C ARG A 209 -3.50 10.53 -25.35
N ALA A 210 -2.62 10.71 -24.36
CA ALA A 210 -1.24 11.14 -24.58
C ALA A 210 -0.23 9.98 -24.76
N GLY A 211 -0.67 8.73 -24.61
CA GLY A 211 0.12 7.52 -24.81
C GLY A 211 0.13 7.05 -26.27
N ALA A 212 0.99 6.06 -26.55
CA ALA A 212 1.08 5.46 -27.88
C ALA A 212 -0.29 4.98 -28.37
N GLN A 213 -0.61 5.22 -29.64
CA GLN A 213 -1.90 4.88 -30.26
C GLN A 213 -3.13 5.53 -29.59
N GLY A 214 -2.97 6.72 -28.99
CA GLY A 214 -4.09 7.43 -28.34
C GLY A 214 -4.51 6.83 -27.01
N ARG A 215 -3.67 5.99 -26.39
CA ARG A 215 -3.92 5.41 -25.07
C ARG A 215 -3.73 6.45 -23.97
N HIS A 216 -4.29 6.19 -22.79
CA HIS A 216 -4.01 7.01 -21.62
C HIS A 216 -2.58 6.74 -21.12
N ARG A 217 -1.90 7.79 -20.65
CA ARG A 217 -0.64 7.64 -19.93
C ARG A 217 -0.88 7.96 -18.46
N TYR A 218 -0.65 6.98 -17.60
CA TYR A 218 -0.78 7.10 -16.16
C TYR A 218 0.58 7.43 -15.55
N ILE A 219 0.60 8.39 -14.63
CA ILE A 219 1.78 8.77 -13.87
C ILE A 219 1.43 8.60 -12.38
N ALA A 220 1.98 7.59 -11.73
CA ALA A 220 1.85 7.39 -10.28
C ALA A 220 2.88 8.24 -9.53
N HIS A 221 2.41 8.94 -8.49
CA HIS A 221 3.24 9.81 -7.66
C HIS A 221 3.72 9.10 -6.39
N ASP A 222 4.97 9.35 -6.01
CA ASP A 222 5.57 8.79 -4.78
C ASP A 222 5.21 9.60 -3.52
N ILE A 223 4.81 10.86 -3.71
CA ILE A 223 4.24 11.75 -2.69
C ILE A 223 3.07 12.45 -3.37
N ALA A 224 1.88 12.47 -2.73
CA ALA A 224 0.77 13.26 -3.24
C ALA A 224 1.24 14.73 -3.42
N PRO A 225 1.21 15.30 -4.64
CA PRO A 225 1.59 16.67 -4.85
C PRO A 225 0.78 17.58 -3.94
N GLU A 226 1.45 18.51 -3.25
CA GLU A 226 0.76 19.57 -2.53
C GLU A 226 -0.20 20.29 -3.48
N ALA A 227 -1.35 20.74 -2.95
CA ALA A 227 -2.27 21.54 -3.74
C ALA A 227 -1.50 22.70 -4.35
N ARG A 228 -1.42 22.75 -5.68
CA ARG A 228 -1.00 23.98 -6.33
C ARG A 228 -2.04 25.02 -5.87
N PRO A 229 -1.65 26.13 -5.21
CA PRO A 229 -2.60 27.19 -4.93
C PRO A 229 -3.24 27.57 -6.27
N GLU A 230 -4.57 27.59 -6.30
CA GLU A 230 -5.31 27.95 -7.51
C GLU A 230 -4.74 29.24 -8.07
N GLY A 231 -4.48 29.25 -9.38
CA GLY A 231 -3.70 30.27 -10.04
C GLY A 231 -4.22 31.68 -9.77
N GLY A 232 -3.41 32.49 -9.09
CA GLY A 232 -3.47 33.93 -9.26
C GLY A 232 -3.10 34.25 -10.70
N CYS A 233 -4.10 34.51 -11.53
CA CYS A 233 -3.95 35.19 -12.80
C CYS A 233 -3.38 36.59 -12.53
N ALA A 234 -2.06 36.72 -12.50
CA ALA A 234 -1.41 38.02 -12.52
C ALA A 234 -1.49 38.53 -13.96
N ALA A 235 -2.56 39.28 -14.24
CA ALA A 235 -2.68 40.07 -15.43
C ALA A 235 -1.42 40.94 -15.60
N VAL A 236 -0.72 40.74 -16.71
CA VAL A 236 0.26 41.69 -17.23
C VAL A 236 -0.48 42.95 -17.66
N ALA A 237 -0.70 43.87 -16.72
CA ALA A 237 -1.11 45.23 -17.03
C ALA A 237 0.16 46.06 -17.24
N GLY A 238 0.52 46.25 -18.51
CA GLY A 238 1.56 47.18 -18.91
C GLY A 238 1.22 48.60 -18.46
N LEU A 239 2.14 49.24 -17.73
CA LEU A 239 2.04 50.65 -17.42
C LEU A 239 2.76 51.44 -18.52
N LEU A 240 1.98 51.85 -19.51
CA LEU A 240 2.30 52.92 -20.44
C LEU A 240 1.74 54.22 -19.84
N ARG A 241 2.60 55.16 -19.44
CA ARG A 241 2.32 56.60 -19.57
C ARG A 241 3.56 57.46 -19.34
N LEU A 242 3.98 58.13 -20.41
CA LEU A 242 4.51 59.49 -20.37
C LEU A 242 3.49 60.41 -19.68
N VAL A 243 3.95 61.33 -18.82
CA VAL A 243 4.07 62.79 -19.06
C VAL A 243 5.17 63.31 -18.16
#